data_AF-A0A6G0YS45-F1
#
_entry.id   AF-A0A6G0YS45-F1
#
_cell.length_a   1.000
_cell.length_b   1.000
_cell.length_c   1.000
_cell.angle_alpha   90.00
_cell.angle_beta   90.00
_cell.angle_gamma   90.00
#
_symmetry.space_group_name_H-M   'P 1'
#
loop_
_entity.id
_entity.type
_entity.pdbx_description
1 polymer ?
#
loop_
_entity_poly.entity_id
_entity_poly.type
_entity_poly.pdbx_seq_one_letter_code
_entity_poly.pdbx_strand_id
1 'polypeptide(L)'
;MERQTDAVDAKLHEVVKQSLKDGSNWDSFVSTVETEIRKILENKRVINTTKNKPEQTETIELINKLIFEYMDWMGYKLTNSMFKKELGTELKANSYRKEMISSLDLEDTDETLKLPLLTVLITMFKNKDGDNHES
;
A
#
# COMPACT_ATOMS: atom_id res chain seq x y z
N MET A 1 27.59 -22.44 -26.64
CA MET A 1 26.39 -22.48 -27.50
C MET A 1 25.13 -22.52 -26.64
N GLU A 2 25.03 -23.43 -25.65
CA GLU A 2 23.93 -23.49 -24.66
C GLU A 2 23.54 -22.15 -24.00
N ARG A 3 24.51 -21.40 -23.45
CA ARG A 3 24.22 -20.11 -22.78
C ARG A 3 23.58 -19.05 -23.68
N GLN A 4 23.75 -19.17 -25.00
CA GLN A 4 23.21 -18.22 -25.97
C GLN A 4 21.78 -18.58 -26.37
N THR A 5 21.45 -19.88 -26.43
CA THR A 5 20.07 -20.38 -26.56
C THR A 5 19.23 -20.05 -25.34
N ASP A 6 19.74 -20.21 -24.12
CA ASP A 6 19.00 -19.89 -22.89
C ASP A 6 18.62 -18.39 -22.81
N ALA A 7 19.53 -17.51 -23.24
CA ALA A 7 19.30 -16.08 -23.29
C ALA A 7 18.27 -15.68 -24.37
N VAL A 8 18.26 -16.38 -25.50
CA VAL A 8 17.28 -16.17 -26.58
C VAL A 8 15.90 -16.65 -26.17
N ASP A 9 15.81 -17.80 -25.49
CA ASP A 9 14.55 -18.36 -24.99
C ASP A 9 13.94 -17.48 -23.91
N ALA A 10 14.75 -16.96 -22.98
CA ALA A 10 14.30 -16.00 -21.97
C ALA A 10 13.76 -14.71 -22.61
N LYS A 11 14.44 -14.22 -23.65
CA LYS A 11 14.00 -13.01 -24.38
C LYS A 11 12.71 -13.26 -25.17
N LEU A 12 12.59 -14.41 -25.84
CA LEU A 12 11.38 -14.80 -26.56
C LEU A 12 10.20 -14.93 -25.59
N HIS A 13 10.41 -15.58 -24.43
CA HIS A 13 9.41 -15.71 -23.38
C HIS A 13 8.89 -14.34 -22.91
N GLU A 14 9.78 -13.37 -22.62
CA GLU A 14 9.35 -12.04 -22.20
C GLU A 14 8.61 -11.29 -23.31
N VAL A 15 9.03 -11.42 -24.58
CA VAL A 15 8.33 -10.80 -25.71
C VAL A 15 6.93 -11.39 -25.89
N VAL A 16 6.79 -12.72 -25.83
CA VAL A 16 5.49 -13.39 -25.95
C VAL A 16 4.57 -12.99 -24.80
N LYS A 17 5.09 -13.00 -23.57
CA LYS A 17 4.37 -12.57 -22.37
C LYS A 17 3.92 -11.12 -22.46
N GLN A 18 4.77 -10.22 -22.96
CA GLN A 18 4.40 -8.82 -23.14
C GLN A 18 3.33 -8.67 -24.23
N SER A 19 3.46 -9.39 -25.35
CA SER A 19 2.43 -9.39 -26.40
C SER A 19 1.09 -9.92 -25.92
N LEU A 20 1.07 -10.90 -25.00
CA LEU A 20 -0.16 -11.38 -24.37
C LEU A 20 -0.77 -10.32 -23.44
N LYS A 21 0.07 -9.62 -22.66
CA LYS A 21 -0.37 -8.53 -21.78
C LYS A 21 -0.91 -7.32 -22.54
N ASP A 22 -0.30 -7.00 -23.67
CA ASP A 22 -0.71 -5.88 -24.53
C ASP A 22 -1.94 -6.23 -25.39
N GLY A 23 -2.36 -7.49 -25.38
CA GLY A 23 -3.57 -7.94 -26.06
C GLY A 23 -4.82 -7.32 -25.44
N SER A 24 -5.78 -6.92 -26.29
CA SER A 24 -7.03 -6.24 -25.87
C SER A 24 -7.86 -7.02 -24.83
N ASN A 25 -7.67 -8.33 -24.73
CA ASN A 25 -8.45 -9.21 -23.86
C ASN A 25 -7.77 -9.49 -22.51
N TRP A 26 -6.50 -9.11 -22.35
CA TRP A 26 -5.75 -9.42 -21.13
C TRP A 26 -6.36 -8.76 -19.90
N ASP A 27 -6.64 -7.46 -19.96
CA ASP A 27 -7.24 -6.74 -18.85
C ASP A 27 -8.64 -7.28 -18.50
N SER A 28 -9.43 -7.65 -19.51
CA SER A 28 -10.74 -8.30 -19.32
C SER A 28 -10.62 -9.66 -18.66
N PHE A 29 -9.63 -10.46 -19.05
CA PHE A 29 -9.36 -11.77 -18.46
C PHE A 29 -8.94 -11.62 -16.99
N VAL A 30 -7.96 -10.76 -16.71
CA VAL A 30 -7.47 -10.48 -15.35
C VAL A 30 -8.63 -10.00 -14.48
N SER A 31 -9.43 -9.04 -14.96
CA SER A 31 -10.59 -8.51 -14.24
C SER A 31 -11.64 -9.59 -13.92
N THR A 32 -11.88 -10.51 -14.86
CA THR A 32 -12.81 -11.63 -14.67
C THR A 32 -12.30 -12.59 -13.60
N VAL A 33 -11.02 -12.97 -13.66
CA VAL A 33 -10.40 -13.84 -12.65
C VAL A 33 -10.40 -13.19 -11.28
N GLU A 34 -10.01 -11.92 -11.18
CA GLU A 34 -10.06 -11.15 -9.92
C GLU A 34 -11.49 -11.12 -9.34
N THR A 35 -12.50 -10.95 -10.20
CA THR A 35 -13.92 -10.93 -9.81
C THR A 35 -14.38 -12.29 -9.26
N GLU A 36 -14.06 -13.39 -9.95
CA GLU A 36 -14.44 -14.73 -9.47
C GLU A 36 -13.71 -15.13 -8.19
N ILE A 37 -12.43 -14.78 -8.05
CA ILE A 37 -11.69 -14.96 -6.80
C ILE A 37 -12.37 -14.18 -5.67
N ARG A 38 -12.70 -12.90 -5.90
CA ARG A 38 -13.39 -12.07 -4.91
C ARG A 38 -14.71 -12.70 -4.47
N LYS A 39 -15.55 -13.16 -5.40
CA LYS A 39 -16.81 -13.85 -5.09
C LYS A 39 -16.59 -15.09 -4.22
N ILE A 40 -15.58 -15.90 -4.52
CA ILE A 40 -15.25 -17.10 -3.73
C ILE A 40 -14.85 -16.69 -2.30
N LEU A 41 -14.01 -15.68 -2.16
CA LEU A 41 -13.54 -15.20 -0.85
C LEU A 41 -14.68 -14.58 -0.04
N GLU A 42 -15.59 -13.84 -0.66
CA GLU A 42 -16.81 -13.31 -0.04
C GLU A 42 -17.73 -14.44 0.44
N ASN A 43 -18.00 -15.43 -0.42
CA ASN A 43 -18.84 -16.59 -0.09
C ASN A 43 -18.26 -17.41 1.07
N LYS A 44 -16.94 -17.55 1.12
CA LYS A 44 -16.22 -18.20 2.23
C LYS A 44 -16.08 -17.32 3.48
N ARG A 45 -16.58 -16.08 3.45
CA ARG A 45 -16.45 -15.08 4.52
C ARG A 45 -14.99 -14.82 4.93
N VAL A 46 -14.07 -14.99 3.99
CA VAL A 46 -12.64 -14.69 4.18
C VAL A 46 -12.40 -13.19 4.08
N ILE A 47 -13.15 -12.51 3.20
CA ILE A 47 -13.17 -11.07 3.08
C ILE A 47 -14.58 -10.55 3.35
N ASN A 48 -14.67 -9.36 3.93
CA ASN A 48 -15.94 -8.66 4.09
C ASN A 48 -16.01 -7.52 3.08
N THR A 49 -16.99 -7.56 2.18
CA THR A 49 -17.26 -6.51 1.20
C THR A 49 -18.53 -5.73 1.50
N THR A 50 -18.91 -5.65 2.79
CA THR A 50 -20.00 -4.77 3.26
C THR A 50 -19.96 -3.44 2.53
N LYS A 51 -21.05 -3.13 1.82
CA LYS A 51 -21.20 -1.93 0.96
C LYS A 51 -21.04 -0.62 1.72
N ASN A 52 -21.12 -0.65 3.04
CA ASN A 52 -21.08 0.52 3.90
C ASN A 52 -19.71 0.62 4.55
N LYS A 53 -18.71 1.08 3.80
CA LYS A 53 -17.49 1.58 4.43
C LYS A 53 -17.86 2.78 5.32
N PRO A 54 -17.18 2.95 6.46
CA PRO A 54 -17.31 4.19 7.22
C PRO A 54 -16.99 5.40 6.33
N GLU A 55 -17.62 6.53 6.64
CA GLU A 55 -17.26 7.81 6.03
C GLU A 55 -15.78 8.11 6.29
N GLN A 56 -15.06 8.55 5.25
CA GLN A 56 -13.64 8.89 5.37
C GLN A 56 -13.52 10.31 5.92
N THR A 57 -13.55 10.44 7.25
CA THR A 57 -13.23 11.71 7.91
C THR A 57 -11.76 12.06 7.72
N GLU A 58 -11.39 13.34 7.94
CA GLU A 58 -10.00 13.80 7.86
C GLU A 58 -9.05 12.97 8.72
N THR A 59 -9.48 12.58 9.93
CA THR A 59 -8.70 11.71 10.83
C THR A 59 -8.50 10.31 10.25
N ILE A 60 -9.55 9.71 9.66
CA ILE A 60 -9.45 8.40 9.01
C ILE A 60 -8.52 8.47 7.79
N GLU A 61 -8.61 9.55 7.01
CA GLU A 61 -7.72 9.79 5.88
C GLU A 61 -6.25 9.90 6.34
N LEU A 62 -5.99 10.64 7.42
CA LEU A 62 -4.66 10.75 8.01
C LEU A 62 -4.12 9.39 8.48
N ILE A 63 -4.93 8.59 9.17
CA ILE A 63 -4.56 7.23 9.59
C ILE A 63 -4.21 6.36 8.37
N ASN A 64 -5.02 6.43 7.31
CA ASN A 64 -4.76 5.66 6.09
C ASN A 64 -3.45 6.09 5.42
N LYS A 65 -3.14 7.39 5.39
CA LYS A 65 -1.86 7.91 4.87
C LYS A 65 -0.67 7.45 5.71
N LEU A 66 -0.78 7.46 7.05
CA LEU A 66 0.25 6.96 7.96
C LEU A 66 0.51 5.46 7.76
N ILE A 67 -0.55 4.67 7.61
CA ILE A 67 -0.46 3.23 7.33
C ILE A 67 0.20 2.99 5.97
N PHE A 68 -0.21 3.73 4.93
CA PHE A 68 0.35 3.64 3.58
C PHE A 68 1.86 3.92 3.58
N GLU A 69 2.30 5.01 4.21
CA GLU A 69 3.71 5.37 4.36
C GLU A 69 4.49 4.27 5.09
N TYR A 70 3.95 3.76 6.20
CA TYR A 70 4.57 2.67 6.95
C TYR A 70 4.76 1.42 6.08
N MET A 71 3.72 1.00 5.34
CA MET A 71 3.81 -0.18 4.48
C MET A 71 4.82 0.01 3.35
N ASP A 72 4.89 1.21 2.77
CA ASP A 72 5.87 1.55 1.73
C ASP A 72 7.29 1.46 2.28
N TRP A 73 7.53 2.09 3.43
CA TRP A 73 8.82 2.10 4.11
C TRP A 73 9.31 0.69 4.48
N MET A 74 8.41 -0.15 4.99
CA MET A 74 8.73 -1.54 5.37
C MET A 74 8.87 -2.49 4.17
N GLY A 75 8.59 -2.02 2.95
CA GLY A 75 8.70 -2.82 1.74
C GLY A 75 7.53 -3.77 1.48
N TYR A 76 6.36 -3.55 2.10
CA TYR A 76 5.14 -4.35 1.90
C TYR A 76 4.43 -3.99 0.59
N LYS A 77 5.13 -4.06 -0.54
CA LYS A 77 4.67 -3.54 -1.85
C LYS A 77 3.33 -4.13 -2.31
N LEU A 78 3.15 -5.44 -2.16
CA LEU A 78 1.91 -6.12 -2.57
C LEU A 78 0.74 -5.71 -1.67
N THR A 79 0.95 -5.72 -0.35
CA THR A 79 -0.05 -5.30 0.62
C THR A 79 -0.43 -3.84 0.42
N ASN A 80 0.56 -2.97 0.20
CA ASN A 80 0.33 -1.54 0.00
C ASN A 80 -0.48 -1.27 -1.29
N SER A 81 -0.22 -2.04 -2.35
CA SER A 81 -1.00 -1.99 -3.60
C SER A 81 -2.45 -2.42 -3.38
N MET A 82 -2.68 -3.53 -2.66
CA MET A 82 -4.04 -3.98 -2.34
C MET A 82 -4.76 -3.01 -1.41
N PHE A 83 -4.07 -2.48 -0.40
CA PHE A 83 -4.60 -1.47 0.52
C PHE A 83 -5.11 -0.25 -0.25
N LYS A 84 -4.33 0.27 -1.21
CA LYS A 84 -4.75 1.38 -2.08
C LYS A 84 -5.98 1.03 -2.92
N LYS A 85 -6.04 -0.17 -3.51
CA LYS A 85 -7.23 -0.64 -4.26
C LYS A 85 -8.45 -0.74 -3.32
N GLU A 86 -8.25 -1.22 -2.10
CA GLU A 86 -9.30 -1.41 -1.12
C GLU A 86 -9.79 -0.13 -0.48
N LEU A 87 -8.98 0.93 -0.39
CA LEU A 87 -9.42 2.24 0.06
C LEU A 87 -10.55 2.79 -0.82
N GLY A 88 -10.41 2.67 -2.14
CA GLY A 88 -11.36 3.21 -3.12
C GLY A 88 -11.28 4.72 -3.28
N THR A 89 -10.28 5.37 -2.68
CA THR A 89 -9.95 6.78 -2.87
C THR A 89 -8.54 6.87 -3.47
N GLU A 90 -8.32 7.87 -4.33
CA GLU A 90 -7.00 8.07 -4.91
C GLU A 90 -6.04 8.60 -3.85
N LEU A 91 -5.28 7.68 -3.27
CA LEU A 91 -4.09 8.06 -2.53
C LEU A 91 -3.02 8.62 -3.51
N LYS A 92 -2.92 9.96 -3.63
CA LYS A 92 -1.80 10.71 -4.26
C LYS A 92 -0.45 10.50 -3.54
N ALA A 93 0.35 9.57 -4.04
CA ALA A 93 1.55 9.02 -3.40
C ALA A 93 2.70 9.99 -3.00
N ASN A 94 2.80 11.19 -3.57
CA ASN A 94 4.08 11.92 -3.56
C ASN A 94 4.16 13.12 -2.59
N SER A 95 3.06 13.53 -1.94
CA SER A 95 3.03 14.71 -1.06
C SER A 95 2.74 14.41 0.42
N TYR A 96 2.62 13.14 0.79
CA TYR A 96 2.05 12.77 2.08
C TYR A 96 2.82 13.21 3.31
N ARG A 97 4.14 12.99 3.36
CA ARG A 97 4.84 13.18 4.64
C ARG A 97 4.78 14.64 5.11
N LYS A 98 5.03 15.60 4.22
CA LYS A 98 4.96 17.03 4.54
C LYS A 98 3.54 17.45 4.94
N GLU A 99 2.53 17.01 4.19
CA GLU A 99 1.12 17.29 4.52
C GLU A 99 0.74 16.70 5.88
N MET A 100 1.08 15.43 6.14
CA MET A 100 0.78 14.75 7.39
C MET A 100 1.45 15.44 8.58
N ILE A 101 2.72 15.82 8.44
CA ILE A 101 3.48 16.51 9.48
C ILE A 101 2.86 17.87 9.80
N SER A 102 2.49 18.65 8.77
CA SER A 102 1.77 19.91 8.97
C SER A 102 0.40 19.71 9.63
N SER A 103 -0.35 18.67 9.26
CA SER A 103 -1.63 18.33 9.91
C SER A 103 -1.49 17.89 11.37
N LEU A 104 -0.32 17.40 11.76
CA LEU A 104 0.00 16.91 13.10
C LEU A 104 0.73 17.95 13.96
N ASP A 105 1.00 19.14 13.42
CA ASP A 105 1.83 20.18 14.06
C ASP A 105 3.19 19.65 14.53
N LEU A 106 3.82 18.85 13.66
CA LEU A 106 5.14 18.28 13.88
C LEU A 106 6.18 18.96 13.00
N GLU A 107 7.45 18.76 13.33
CA GLU A 107 8.58 19.13 12.47
C GLU A 107 9.48 17.90 12.26
N ASP A 108 9.95 17.73 11.02
CA ASP A 108 10.90 16.68 10.70
C ASP A 108 12.33 17.09 11.11
N THR A 109 13.03 16.18 11.78
CA THR A 109 14.46 16.26 12.08
C THR A 109 15.22 15.19 11.28
N ASP A 110 16.56 15.28 11.28
CA ASP A 110 17.42 14.26 10.68
C ASP A 110 17.21 12.85 11.26
N GLU A 111 16.67 12.75 12.47
CA GLU A 111 16.34 11.48 13.12
C GLU A 111 14.95 10.97 12.70
N THR A 112 13.93 11.84 12.69
CA THR A 112 12.57 11.44 12.32
C THR A 112 12.47 11.06 10.85
N LEU A 113 13.28 11.68 9.98
CA LEU A 113 13.35 11.35 8.55
C LEU A 113 13.87 9.94 8.26
N LYS A 114 14.48 9.26 9.23
CA LYS A 114 14.97 7.87 9.10
C LYS A 114 13.91 6.83 9.49
N LEU A 115 12.70 7.28 9.81
CA LEU A 115 11.64 6.47 10.38
C LEU A 115 10.29 6.82 9.71
N PRO A 116 9.40 5.82 9.51
CA PRO A 116 8.01 6.11 9.12
C PRO A 116 7.34 7.02 10.17
N LEU A 117 6.54 7.98 9.75
CA LEU A 117 5.92 8.97 10.65
C LEU A 117 5.06 8.29 11.73
N LEU A 118 4.40 7.18 11.41
CA LEU A 118 3.66 6.38 12.38
C LEU A 118 4.53 5.92 13.57
N THR A 119 5.79 5.58 13.33
CA THR A 119 6.72 5.15 14.39
C THR A 119 7.20 6.32 15.24
N VAL A 120 7.36 7.50 14.63
CA VAL A 120 7.66 8.77 15.33
C VAL A 120 6.52 9.10 16.30
N LEU A 121 5.28 9.04 15.83
CA LEU A 121 4.09 9.28 16.65
C LEU A 121 3.98 8.33 17.85
N ILE A 122 4.18 7.03 17.62
CA ILE A 122 4.15 6.03 18.70
C ILE A 122 5.25 6.32 19.73
N THR A 123 6.44 6.72 19.30
CA THR A 123 7.56 7.03 20.18
C THR A 123 7.30 8.28 21.01
N MET A 124 6.77 9.35 20.38
CA MET A 124 6.37 10.57 21.07
C MET A 124 5.31 10.30 22.15
N PHE A 125 4.31 9.49 21.82
CA PHE A 125 3.26 9.10 22.77
C PHE A 125 3.84 8.31 23.96
N LYS A 126 4.69 7.31 23.70
CA LYS A 126 5.35 6.52 24.75
C LYS A 126 6.20 7.38 25.68
N ASN A 127 6.93 8.36 25.15
CA ASN A 127 7.79 9.22 25.95
C ASN A 127 6.98 10.20 26.80
N LYS A 128 5.86 10.71 26.26
CA LYS A 128 4.94 11.58 26.99
C LYS A 128 4.30 10.91 28.21
N ASP A 129 3.99 9.62 28.11
CA ASP A 129 3.46 8.83 29.23
C ASP A 129 4.55 8.34 30.19
N GLY A 130 5.80 8.23 29.73
CA GLY A 130 6.96 7.88 30.56
C GLY A 130 7.37 8.99 31.54
N ASP A 131 7.24 10.27 31.13
CA ASP A 131 7.55 11.42 31.99
C ASP A 131 6.50 11.65 33.11
N ASN A 132 5.28 11.11 32.97
CA ASN A 132 4.21 11.28 33.96
C ASN A 132 4.28 10.30 35.15
N HIS A 133 5.27 9.40 35.18
CA HIS A 133 5.45 8.42 36.26
C HIS A 133 6.58 8.76 37.24
N GLU A 134 7.25 9.90 37.09
CA GLU A 134 8.25 10.42 38.04
C GLU A 134 7.75 11.71 38.74
N SER A 135 6.65 11.61 39.48
CA SER A 135 6.23 12.63 40.47
C SER A 135 5.57 12.00 41.69
#